data_AF-R1DFR5-F1
#
_entry.id   AF-R1DFR5-F1
#
_cell.length_a   1.000
_cell.length_b   1.000
_cell.length_c   1.000
_cell.angle_alpha   90.00
_cell.angle_beta   90.00
_cell.angle_gamma   90.00
#
_symmetry.space_group_name_H-M   'P 1'
#
loop_
_entity.id
_entity.type
_entity.pdbx_description
1 polymer ?
#
loop_
_entity_poly.entity_id
_entity_poly.type
_entity_poly.pdbx_seq_one_letter_code
_entity_poly.pdbx_strand_id
1 'polypeptide(L)'
;MAAKIARRPRLQPAVLLLSLLAPCTALRGAAARSGGAVACIDSAVQHRVPRWRDALPRGDELDDRILSVALPSIANLAVIPLVGAVDTFWIGRMGDALALAGQGAANQVFFSTYFLIAFIPTITAPLVAKAAGGGDIDGAARRVCEALFLANVLGALGTALLVLFPAAPLSVVLPPTAPAFEYARRYLRLRSLSLIPALLSSIGFAAFRGLLDNALNLVLDPVLIFGAR
;
A
#
# COMPACT_ATOMS: atom_id res chain seq x y z
N MET A 1 23.50 30.62 23.52
CA MET A 1 22.93 30.66 24.88
C MET A 1 21.78 29.66 24.91
N ALA A 2 21.89 28.66 25.78
CA ALA A 2 21.25 27.35 25.66
C ALA A 2 19.84 27.27 26.28
N ALA A 3 19.01 26.41 25.65
CA ALA A 3 18.09 25.44 26.24
C ALA A 3 17.10 25.83 27.35
N LYS A 4 15.80 25.61 27.08
CA LYS A 4 14.91 24.95 28.06
C LYS A 4 13.82 24.14 27.35
N ILE A 5 14.22 22.99 26.81
CA ILE A 5 13.31 21.91 26.41
C ILE A 5 12.72 21.33 27.70
N ALA A 6 11.44 21.59 27.94
CA ALA A 6 10.69 21.03 29.05
C ALA A 6 10.60 19.50 28.89
N ARG A 7 11.26 18.77 29.79
CA ARG A 7 11.21 17.31 29.90
C ARG A 7 9.77 16.87 30.18
N ARG A 8 9.13 16.17 29.23
CA ARG A 8 7.90 15.39 29.54
C ARG A 8 8.28 14.25 30.50
N PRO A 9 7.52 14.01 31.58
CA PRO A 9 7.80 12.92 32.50
C PRO A 9 7.58 11.58 31.80
N ARG A 10 8.58 10.68 31.91
CA ARG A 10 8.48 9.27 31.50
C ARG A 10 7.40 8.60 32.34
N LEU A 11 6.21 8.39 31.76
CA LEU A 11 5.20 7.53 32.34
C LEU A 11 5.71 6.08 32.31
N GLN A 12 5.93 5.51 33.50
CA GLN A 12 6.40 4.14 33.68
C GLN A 12 5.32 3.14 33.23
N PRO A 13 5.67 2.08 32.49
CA PRO A 13 4.70 1.13 31.94
C PRO A 13 3.89 0.36 33.01
N ALA A 14 4.35 0.35 34.26
CA ALA A 14 3.65 -0.27 35.38
C ALA A 14 2.34 0.44 35.77
N VAL A 15 2.25 1.76 35.56
CA VAL A 15 1.04 2.55 35.91
C VAL A 15 -0.09 2.31 34.90
N LEU A 16 0.26 2.02 33.64
CA LEU A 16 -0.71 1.72 32.57
C LEU A 16 -1.36 0.35 32.77
N LEU A 17 -0.62 -0.63 33.30
CA LEU A 17 -1.13 -1.98 33.55
C LEU A 17 -2.05 -2.05 34.78
N LEU A 18 -1.78 -1.27 35.83
CA LEU A 18 -2.66 -1.24 37.01
C LEU A 18 -4.01 -0.55 36.75
N SER A 19 -4.08 0.36 35.78
CA SER A 19 -5.31 1.08 35.43
C SER A 19 -6.26 0.29 34.52
N LEU A 20 -5.77 -0.76 33.85
CA LEU A 20 -6.58 -1.66 33.00
C LEU A 20 -7.27 -2.78 33.78
N LEU A 21 -6.83 -3.09 35.00
CA LEU A 21 -7.34 -4.22 35.82
C LEU A 21 -8.23 -3.78 36.99
N ALA A 22 -8.44 -2.49 37.21
CA ALA A 22 -9.28 -1.99 38.30
C ALA A 22 -10.77 -2.09 37.92
N PRO A 23 -11.61 -2.82 38.68
CA PRO A 23 -13.05 -2.83 38.46
C PRO A 23 -13.62 -1.41 38.60
N CYS A 24 -14.46 -1.04 37.64
CA CYS A 24 -15.02 0.30 37.38
C CYS A 24 -15.72 0.96 38.61
N THR A 25 -16.00 0.19 39.66
CA THR A 25 -16.64 0.64 40.89
C THR A 25 -15.72 1.45 41.81
N ALA A 26 -14.40 1.26 41.77
CA ALA A 26 -13.46 1.97 42.66
C ALA A 26 -13.19 3.43 42.23
N LEU A 27 -13.32 3.75 40.93
CA LEU A 27 -13.05 5.09 40.39
C LEU A 27 -14.20 6.08 40.62
N ARG A 28 -15.43 5.61 40.84
CA ARG A 28 -16.58 6.48 41.16
C ARG A 28 -16.47 7.16 42.53
N GLY A 29 -15.79 6.54 43.50
CA GLY A 29 -15.60 7.11 44.84
C GLY A 29 -14.54 8.22 44.91
N ALA A 30 -13.61 8.27 43.96
CA ALA A 30 -12.58 9.32 43.89
C ALA A 30 -13.04 10.54 43.07
N ALA A 31 -13.88 10.33 42.05
CA ALA A 31 -14.40 11.39 41.19
C ALA A 31 -15.37 12.37 41.89
N ALA A 32 -16.00 11.95 42.99
CA ALA A 32 -16.91 12.81 43.76
C ALA A 32 -16.21 13.95 44.53
N ARG A 33 -14.87 13.94 44.64
CA ARG A 33 -14.10 14.96 45.39
C ARG A 33 -13.38 15.99 44.51
N SER A 34 -13.41 15.87 43.19
CA SER A 34 -12.65 16.75 42.27
C SER A 34 -13.53 17.30 41.14
N GLY A 35 -14.74 17.78 41.49
CA GLY A 35 -15.76 18.28 40.56
C GLY A 35 -15.34 19.39 39.58
N GLY A 36 -14.13 19.95 39.70
CA GLY A 36 -13.57 20.91 38.74
C GLY A 36 -12.77 20.28 37.58
N ALA A 37 -12.17 19.10 37.74
CA ALA A 37 -11.25 18.54 36.74
C ALA A 37 -11.98 17.79 35.62
N VAL A 38 -13.07 17.09 35.94
CA VAL A 38 -13.88 16.36 34.96
C VAL A 38 -14.67 17.33 34.06
N ALA A 39 -15.17 18.45 34.62
CA ALA A 39 -15.88 19.47 33.85
C ALA A 39 -14.98 20.20 32.82
N CYS A 40 -13.68 20.30 33.07
CA CYS A 40 -12.72 20.93 32.17
C CYS A 40 -12.29 20.02 31.01
N ILE A 41 -12.31 18.70 31.21
CA ILE A 41 -12.06 17.73 30.13
C ILE A 41 -13.30 17.60 29.23
N ASP A 42 -14.50 17.62 29.82
CA ASP A 42 -15.76 17.52 29.07
C ASP A 42 -16.02 18.77 28.21
N SER A 43 -15.61 19.96 28.68
CA SER A 43 -15.68 21.19 27.88
C SER A 43 -14.65 21.25 26.75
N ALA A 44 -13.51 20.56 26.86
CA ALA A 44 -12.48 20.50 25.83
C ALA A 44 -12.79 19.47 24.72
N VAL A 45 -13.67 18.51 24.97
CA VAL A 45 -14.04 17.43 24.03
C VAL A 45 -15.39 17.69 23.33
N GLN A 46 -16.06 18.81 23.61
CA GLN A 46 -17.20 19.33 22.82
C GLN A 46 -16.79 19.88 21.43
N HIS A 47 -15.84 19.22 20.75
CA HIS A 47 -15.70 19.37 19.31
C HIS A 47 -16.98 18.87 18.66
N ARG A 48 -17.84 19.83 18.26
CA ARG A 48 -19.07 19.58 17.52
C ARG A 48 -18.75 18.62 16.37
N VAL A 49 -19.35 17.44 16.40
CA VAL A 49 -19.36 16.53 15.26
C VAL A 49 -19.95 17.32 14.08
N PRO A 50 -19.17 17.58 13.02
CA PRO A 50 -19.68 18.36 11.90
C PRO A 50 -20.89 17.62 11.32
N ARG A 51 -21.98 18.35 11.09
CA ARG A 51 -23.15 17.78 10.41
C ARG A 51 -22.65 17.38 9.02
N TRP A 52 -22.99 16.19 8.54
CA TRP A 52 -22.65 15.70 7.19
C TRP A 52 -23.03 16.69 6.06
N ARG A 53 -23.97 17.62 6.32
CA ARG A 53 -24.33 18.73 5.42
C ARG A 53 -23.24 19.79 5.26
N ASP A 54 -22.36 19.94 6.24
CA ASP A 54 -21.23 20.87 6.22
C ASP A 54 -20.02 20.29 5.46
N ALA A 55 -20.07 19.01 5.06
CA ALA A 55 -19.05 18.34 4.25
C ALA A 55 -19.38 18.33 2.74
N LEU A 56 -20.49 18.95 2.33
CA LEU A 56 -20.81 19.14 0.92
C LEU A 56 -19.91 20.23 0.32
N PRO A 57 -19.38 20.02 -0.92
CA PRO A 57 -18.51 20.99 -1.57
C PRO A 57 -19.24 22.33 -1.70
N ARG A 58 -18.62 23.39 -1.18
CA ARG A 58 -19.12 24.76 -1.17
C ARG A 58 -18.61 25.57 -2.37
N GLY A 59 -17.75 24.97 -3.20
CA GLY A 59 -17.17 25.64 -4.38
C GLY A 59 -16.22 26.75 -3.98
N ASP A 60 -15.53 26.60 -2.85
CA ASP A 60 -14.54 27.53 -2.35
C ASP A 60 -13.13 27.21 -2.92
N GLU A 61 -12.18 28.13 -2.72
CA GLU A 61 -10.78 27.95 -3.17
C GLU A 61 -10.13 26.70 -2.55
N LEU A 62 -10.65 26.23 -1.42
CA LEU A 62 -10.21 25.01 -0.75
C LEU A 62 -10.68 23.77 -1.51
N ASP A 63 -11.95 23.72 -1.95
CA ASP A 63 -12.50 22.65 -2.77
C ASP A 63 -11.76 22.53 -4.11
N ASP A 64 -11.43 23.65 -4.76
CA ASP A 64 -10.63 23.66 -6.00
C ASP A 64 -9.23 23.08 -5.78
N ARG A 65 -8.57 23.44 -4.66
CA ARG A 65 -7.29 22.82 -4.28
C ARG A 65 -7.43 21.33 -3.99
N ILE A 66 -8.47 20.92 -3.27
CA ILE A 66 -8.73 19.50 -2.98
C ILE A 66 -8.96 18.75 -4.28
N LEU A 67 -9.80 19.26 -5.19
CA LEU A 67 -10.08 18.65 -6.48
C LEU A 67 -8.82 18.57 -7.36
N SER A 68 -7.97 19.60 -7.38
CA SER A 68 -6.73 19.58 -8.16
C SER A 68 -5.74 18.49 -7.75
N VAL A 69 -5.78 18.03 -6.49
CA VAL A 69 -4.96 16.93 -5.98
C VAL A 69 -5.72 15.60 -6.01
N ALA A 70 -7.03 15.62 -5.76
CA ALA A 70 -7.87 14.44 -5.72
C ALA A 70 -8.12 13.85 -7.11
N LEU A 71 -8.41 14.67 -8.12
CA LEU A 71 -8.59 14.23 -9.51
C LEU A 71 -7.43 13.39 -10.04
N PRO A 72 -6.17 13.85 -10.00
CA PRO A 72 -5.04 13.04 -10.46
C PRO A 72 -4.82 11.80 -9.59
N SER A 73 -5.09 11.88 -8.28
CA SER A 73 -4.98 10.71 -7.38
C SER A 73 -6.01 9.63 -7.72
N ILE A 74 -7.26 10.02 -7.99
CA ILE A 74 -8.35 9.12 -8.40
C ILE A 74 -8.05 8.54 -9.78
N ALA A 75 -7.61 9.37 -10.73
CA ALA A 75 -7.22 8.91 -12.06
C ALA A 75 -6.12 7.85 -11.97
N ASN A 76 -5.06 8.11 -11.19
CA ASN A 76 -3.97 7.15 -10.98
C ASN A 76 -4.46 5.83 -10.34
N LEU A 77 -5.34 5.92 -9.34
CA LEU A 77 -5.92 4.73 -8.71
C LEU A 77 -6.81 3.91 -9.66
N ALA A 78 -7.44 4.58 -10.64
CA ALA A 78 -8.29 3.94 -11.64
C ALA A 78 -7.51 3.23 -12.77
N VAL A 79 -6.25 3.59 -13.03
CA VAL A 79 -5.45 3.00 -14.12
C VAL A 79 -5.31 1.49 -13.96
N ILE A 80 -4.94 1.02 -12.77
CA ILE A 80 -4.68 -0.41 -12.51
C ILE A 80 -5.91 -1.30 -12.81
N PRO A 81 -7.10 -1.04 -12.23
CA PRO A 81 -8.28 -1.85 -12.52
C PRO A 81 -8.76 -1.70 -13.96
N LEU A 82 -8.59 -0.52 -14.58
CA LEU A 82 -8.99 -0.29 -15.97
C LEU A 82 -8.13 -1.09 -16.95
N VAL A 83 -6.81 -1.13 -16.74
CA VAL A 83 -5.89 -1.99 -17.51
C VAL A 83 -6.27 -3.47 -17.36
N GLY A 84 -6.57 -3.91 -16.13
CA GLY A 84 -7.04 -5.29 -15.89
C GLY A 84 -8.37 -5.61 -16.57
N ALA A 85 -9.30 -4.66 -16.60
CA ALA A 85 -10.58 -4.82 -17.30
C ALA A 85 -10.39 -4.91 -18.82
N VAL A 86 -9.51 -4.10 -19.40
CA VAL A 86 -9.18 -4.15 -20.84
C VAL A 86 -8.50 -5.47 -21.20
N ASP A 87 -7.56 -5.97 -20.39
CA ASP A 87 -6.91 -7.28 -20.58
C ASP A 87 -7.94 -8.43 -20.60
N THR A 88 -8.84 -8.43 -19.61
CA THR A 88 -9.92 -9.41 -19.49
C THR A 88 -10.91 -9.31 -20.66
N PHE A 89 -11.22 -8.10 -21.11
CA PHE A 89 -12.13 -7.86 -22.24
C PHE A 89 -11.58 -8.44 -23.55
N TRP A 90 -10.29 -8.25 -23.83
CA TRP A 90 -9.64 -8.82 -25.01
C TRP A 90 -9.65 -10.35 -24.99
N ILE A 91 -9.38 -10.95 -23.82
CA ILE A 91 -9.38 -12.40 -23.67
C ILE A 91 -10.79 -12.96 -23.79
N GLY A 92 -11.80 -12.27 -23.26
CA GLY A 92 -13.21 -12.62 -23.44
C GLY A 92 -13.66 -12.57 -24.91
N ARG A 93 -13.10 -11.66 -25.71
CA ARG A 93 -13.40 -11.57 -27.16
C ARG A 93 -12.82 -12.70 -28.01
N MET A 94 -11.89 -13.49 -27.48
CA MET A 94 -11.37 -14.67 -28.20
C MET A 94 -12.38 -15.82 -28.29
N GLY A 95 -13.51 -15.75 -27.57
CA GLY A 95 -14.58 -16.74 -27.62
C GLY A 95 -14.29 -18.05 -26.89
N ASP A 96 -13.10 -18.19 -26.29
CA ASP A 96 -12.70 -19.37 -25.50
C ASP A 96 -12.93 -19.13 -24.00
N ALA A 97 -14.05 -19.62 -23.48
CA ALA A 97 -14.40 -19.51 -22.06
C ALA A 97 -13.38 -20.21 -21.14
N LEU A 98 -12.69 -21.24 -21.64
CA LEU A 98 -11.66 -21.96 -20.88
C LEU A 98 -10.39 -21.13 -20.75
N ALA A 99 -10.05 -20.36 -21.79
CA ALA A 99 -8.93 -19.41 -21.74
C ALA A 99 -9.16 -18.31 -20.70
N LEU A 100 -10.37 -17.75 -20.62
CA LEU A 100 -10.74 -16.74 -19.63
C LEU A 100 -10.71 -17.31 -18.19
N ALA A 101 -11.28 -18.51 -17.99
CA ALA A 101 -11.22 -19.18 -16.69
C ALA A 101 -9.77 -19.49 -16.28
N GLY A 102 -8.94 -19.91 -17.23
CA GLY A 102 -7.53 -20.20 -17.00
C GLY A 102 -6.71 -18.96 -16.65
N GLN A 103 -6.96 -17.83 -17.33
CA GLN A 103 -6.34 -16.54 -17.02
C GLN A 103 -6.68 -16.10 -15.59
N GLY A 104 -7.93 -16.21 -15.17
CA GLY A 104 -8.37 -15.85 -13.81
C GLY A 104 -7.62 -16.63 -12.73
N ALA A 105 -7.54 -17.96 -12.89
CA ALA A 105 -6.79 -18.82 -11.97
C ALA A 105 -5.30 -18.48 -11.93
N ALA A 106 -4.68 -18.25 -13.10
CA ALA A 106 -3.27 -17.87 -13.18
C ALA A 106 -2.99 -16.48 -12.58
N ASN A 107 -3.88 -15.50 -12.77
CA ASN A 107 -3.77 -14.18 -12.15
C ASN A 107 -3.87 -14.29 -10.62
N GLN A 108 -4.77 -15.12 -10.09
CA GLN A 108 -4.88 -15.34 -8.64
C GLN A 108 -3.56 -15.85 -8.03
N VAL A 109 -2.94 -16.84 -8.68
CA VAL A 109 -1.62 -17.35 -8.27
C VAL A 109 -0.56 -16.26 -8.37
N PHE A 110 -0.49 -15.57 -9.51
CA PHE A 110 0.51 -14.52 -9.74
C PHE A 110 0.41 -13.40 -8.71
N PHE A 111 -0.79 -12.87 -8.45
CA PHE A 111 -0.99 -11.83 -7.44
C PHE A 111 -0.66 -12.32 -6.04
N SER A 112 -1.01 -13.57 -5.69
CA SER A 112 -0.65 -14.15 -4.40
C SER A 112 0.87 -14.17 -4.21
N THR A 113 1.61 -14.66 -5.22
CA THR A 113 3.08 -14.65 -5.19
C THR A 113 3.65 -13.23 -5.15
N TYR A 114 3.09 -12.31 -5.95
CA TYR A 114 3.51 -10.92 -5.95
C TYR A 114 3.32 -10.28 -4.58
N PHE A 115 2.18 -10.45 -3.93
CA PHE A 115 1.91 -9.90 -2.59
C PHE A 115 2.86 -10.45 -1.51
N LEU A 116 3.28 -11.72 -1.62
CA LEU A 116 4.28 -12.29 -0.72
C LEU A 116 5.65 -11.60 -0.83
N ILE A 117 5.98 -11.02 -1.98
CA ILE A 117 7.25 -10.31 -2.22
C ILE A 117 7.08 -8.79 -2.05
N ALA A 118 5.89 -8.26 -2.34
CA ALA A 118 5.55 -6.83 -2.33
C ALA A 118 5.48 -6.19 -0.92
N PHE A 119 6.00 -6.87 0.11
CA PHE A 119 6.30 -6.24 1.39
C PHE A 119 7.54 -5.33 1.31
N ILE A 120 8.49 -5.61 0.40
CA ILE A 120 9.73 -4.84 0.26
C ILE A 120 9.45 -3.35 0.02
N PRO A 121 8.65 -2.95 -0.99
CA PRO A 121 8.38 -1.53 -1.25
C PRO A 121 7.74 -0.81 -0.05
N THR A 122 6.88 -1.51 0.69
CA THR A 122 6.20 -0.99 1.89
C THR A 122 7.18 -0.66 3.01
N ILE A 123 8.27 -1.43 3.14
CA ILE A 123 9.33 -1.19 4.12
C ILE A 123 10.36 -0.17 3.59
N THR A 124 10.64 -0.17 2.30
CA THR A 124 11.63 0.74 1.68
C THR A 124 11.19 2.20 1.73
N ALA A 125 9.92 2.51 1.44
CA ALA A 125 9.43 3.89 1.41
C ALA A 125 9.74 4.71 2.69
N PRO A 126 9.40 4.25 3.92
CA PRO A 126 9.70 5.00 5.14
C PRO A 126 11.20 5.06 5.46
N LEU A 127 11.99 4.04 5.08
CA LEU A 127 13.45 4.06 5.26
C LEU A 127 14.12 5.12 4.39
N VAL A 128 13.67 5.23 3.13
CA VAL A 128 14.12 6.27 2.19
C VAL A 128 13.69 7.65 2.67
N ALA A 129 12.43 7.80 3.10
CA ALA A 129 11.92 9.07 3.63
C ALA A 129 12.69 9.56 4.87
N LYS A 130 13.05 8.65 5.77
CA LYS A 130 13.85 8.98 6.97
C LYS A 130 15.26 9.45 6.62
N ALA A 131 15.92 8.82 5.64
CA ALA A 131 17.26 9.22 5.20
C ALA A 131 17.22 10.57 4.47
N ALA A 132 16.29 10.73 3.52
CA ALA A 132 16.11 11.96 2.76
C ALA A 132 15.73 13.16 3.65
N GLY A 133 14.83 12.95 4.63
CA GLY A 133 14.46 14.00 5.60
C GLY A 133 15.59 14.43 6.53
N GLY A 134 16.66 13.62 6.65
CA GLY A 134 17.89 13.95 7.38
C GLY A 134 18.95 14.64 6.53
N GLY A 135 18.71 14.87 5.23
CA GLY A 135 19.68 15.42 4.29
C GLY A 135 20.71 14.42 3.74
N ASP A 136 20.57 13.13 4.05
CA ASP A 136 21.47 12.06 3.62
C ASP A 136 20.95 11.37 2.35
N ILE A 137 21.18 12.01 1.20
CA ILE A 137 20.75 11.51 -0.12
C ILE A 137 21.52 10.23 -0.52
N ASP A 138 22.79 10.14 -0.15
CA ASP A 138 23.61 8.95 -0.42
C ASP A 138 23.11 7.73 0.36
N GLY A 139 22.74 7.93 1.62
CA GLY A 139 22.09 6.92 2.45
C GLY A 139 20.75 6.48 1.87
N ALA A 140 19.94 7.42 1.37
CA ALA A 140 18.68 7.09 0.70
C ALA A 140 18.89 6.24 -0.56
N ALA A 141 19.83 6.63 -1.44
CA ALA A 141 20.17 5.88 -2.65
C ALA A 141 20.65 4.46 -2.33
N ARG A 142 21.46 4.29 -1.28
CA ARG A 142 21.93 2.97 -0.85
C ARG A 142 20.78 2.05 -0.44
N ARG A 143 19.77 2.55 0.28
CA ARG A 143 18.58 1.76 0.65
C ARG A 143 17.73 1.38 -0.55
N VAL A 144 17.64 2.25 -1.56
CA VAL A 144 16.97 1.93 -2.83
C VAL A 144 17.73 0.83 -3.57
N CYS A 145 19.05 0.92 -3.68
CA CYS A 145 19.88 -0.13 -4.31
C CYS A 145 19.74 -1.49 -3.59
N GLU A 146 19.77 -1.50 -2.26
CA GLU A 146 19.56 -2.72 -1.46
C GLU A 146 18.16 -3.33 -1.73
N ALA A 147 17.13 -2.49 -1.79
CA ALA A 147 15.78 -2.94 -2.10
C ALA A 147 15.66 -3.48 -3.54
N LEU A 148 16.25 -2.80 -4.52
CA LEU A 148 16.27 -3.24 -5.92
C LEU A 148 17.02 -4.56 -6.09
N PHE A 149 18.15 -4.74 -5.40
CA PHE A 149 18.87 -6.00 -5.40
C PHE A 149 18.01 -7.13 -4.79
N LEU A 150 17.39 -6.87 -3.64
CA LEU A 150 16.54 -7.85 -2.98
C LEU A 150 15.32 -8.23 -3.83
N ALA A 151 14.69 -7.27 -4.51
CA ALA A 151 13.59 -7.55 -5.43
C ALA A 151 14.02 -8.32 -6.67
N ASN A 152 15.22 -8.08 -7.21
CA ASN A 152 15.75 -8.90 -8.30
C ASN A 152 15.93 -10.34 -7.85
N VAL A 153 16.53 -10.57 -6.67
CA VAL A 153 16.76 -11.91 -6.13
C VAL A 153 15.43 -12.62 -5.84
N LEU A 154 14.52 -12.00 -5.08
CA LEU A 154 13.22 -12.61 -4.76
C LEU A 154 12.32 -12.74 -6.00
N GLY A 155 12.36 -11.76 -6.90
CA GLY A 155 11.62 -11.80 -8.16
C GLY A 155 12.12 -12.91 -9.08
N ALA A 156 13.44 -13.11 -9.17
CA ALA A 156 14.02 -14.22 -9.93
C ALA A 156 13.68 -15.57 -9.31
N LEU A 157 13.74 -15.70 -7.97
CA LEU A 157 13.33 -16.92 -7.27
C LEU A 157 11.83 -17.22 -7.48
N GLY A 158 10.96 -16.21 -7.35
CA GLY A 158 9.52 -16.35 -7.59
C GLY A 158 9.21 -16.71 -9.04
N THR A 159 9.91 -16.08 -10.00
CA THR A 159 9.79 -16.40 -11.42
C THR A 159 10.24 -17.82 -11.70
N ALA A 160 11.41 -18.23 -11.20
CA ALA A 160 11.92 -19.60 -11.38
C ALA A 160 10.96 -20.64 -10.81
N LEU A 161 10.41 -20.40 -9.62
CA LEU A 161 9.43 -21.29 -9.00
C LEU A 161 8.17 -21.45 -9.87
N LEU A 162 7.62 -20.34 -10.39
CA LEU A 162 6.44 -20.36 -11.24
C LEU A 162 6.70 -20.94 -12.64
N VAL A 163 7.89 -20.77 -13.22
CA VAL A 163 8.25 -21.31 -14.54
C VAL A 163 8.57 -22.80 -14.50
N LEU A 164 9.31 -23.24 -13.48
CA LEU A 164 9.75 -24.62 -13.31
C LEU A 164 8.64 -25.50 -12.74
N PHE A 165 7.88 -24.99 -11.78
CA PHE A 165 6.83 -25.75 -11.08
C PHE A 165 5.47 -25.05 -11.15
N PRO A 166 4.93 -24.72 -12.34
CA PRO A 166 3.66 -24.00 -12.46
C PRO A 166 2.47 -24.80 -11.93
N ALA A 167 2.54 -26.15 -11.97
CA ALA A 167 1.43 -27.02 -11.57
C ALA A 167 1.18 -27.02 -10.05
N ALA A 168 2.21 -26.81 -9.23
CA ALA A 168 2.10 -26.87 -7.78
C ALA A 168 1.29 -25.72 -7.16
N PRO A 169 1.53 -24.43 -7.48
CA PRO A 169 0.68 -23.35 -6.98
C PRO A 169 -0.66 -23.29 -7.71
N LEU A 170 -0.72 -23.75 -8.96
CA LEU A 170 -1.95 -23.73 -9.74
C LEU A 170 -2.97 -24.77 -9.27
N SER A 171 -2.53 -25.93 -8.79
CA SER A 171 -3.41 -26.97 -8.26
C SER A 171 -4.19 -26.55 -7.01
N VAL A 172 -3.73 -25.52 -6.29
CA VAL A 172 -4.41 -24.91 -5.14
C VAL A 172 -5.66 -24.13 -5.58
N VAL A 173 -5.63 -23.52 -6.76
CA VAL A 173 -6.72 -22.68 -7.27
C VAL A 173 -7.61 -23.45 -8.24
N LEU A 174 -7.02 -24.33 -9.05
CA LEU A 174 -7.71 -25.06 -10.10
C LEU A 174 -7.25 -26.53 -10.13
N PRO A 175 -8.17 -27.50 -10.02
CA PRO A 175 -7.79 -28.91 -10.03
C PRO A 175 -7.16 -29.31 -11.38
N PRO A 176 -6.15 -30.21 -11.39
CA PRO A 176 -5.45 -30.63 -12.61
C PRO A 176 -6.33 -31.29 -13.68
N THR A 177 -7.50 -31.81 -13.29
CA THR A 177 -8.47 -32.43 -14.18
C THR A 177 -9.34 -31.42 -14.94
N ALA A 178 -9.27 -30.14 -14.59
CA ALA A 178 -10.08 -29.11 -15.24
C ALA A 178 -9.57 -28.83 -16.66
N PRO A 179 -10.45 -28.67 -17.66
CA PRO A 179 -10.06 -28.36 -19.04
C PRO A 179 -9.34 -27.00 -19.17
N ALA A 180 -9.57 -26.08 -18.23
CA ALA A 180 -8.89 -24.77 -18.17
C ALA A 180 -7.45 -24.85 -17.62
N PHE A 181 -7.00 -25.99 -17.08
CA PHE A 181 -5.70 -26.11 -16.40
C PHE A 181 -4.52 -25.89 -17.34
N GLU A 182 -4.57 -26.43 -18.56
CA GLU A 182 -3.50 -26.24 -19.55
C GLU A 182 -3.39 -24.78 -20.02
N TYR A 183 -4.52 -24.09 -20.17
CA TYR A 183 -4.54 -22.66 -20.49
C TYR A 183 -3.92 -21.83 -19.36
N ALA A 184 -4.31 -22.11 -18.11
CA ALA A 184 -3.76 -21.44 -16.94
C ALA A 184 -2.25 -21.69 -16.79
N ARG A 185 -1.78 -22.93 -17.03
CA ARG A 185 -0.35 -23.28 -16.96
C ARG A 185 0.49 -22.51 -17.97
N ARG A 186 0.02 -22.41 -19.22
CA ARG A 186 0.71 -21.66 -20.29
C ARG A 186 0.73 -20.17 -19.97
N TYR A 187 -0.41 -19.61 -19.57
CA TYR A 187 -0.52 -18.20 -19.23
C TYR A 187 0.36 -17.84 -18.03
N LEU A 188 0.36 -18.65 -16.96
CA LEU A 188 1.16 -18.42 -15.76
C LEU A 188 2.67 -18.39 -16.06
N ARG A 189 3.16 -19.28 -16.93
CA ARG A 189 4.57 -19.28 -17.34
C ARG A 189 4.96 -17.98 -18.03
N LEU A 190 4.15 -17.51 -18.98
CA LEU A 190 4.42 -16.24 -19.66
C LEU A 190 4.29 -15.05 -18.71
N ARG A 191 3.25 -15.04 -17.88
CA ARG A 191 2.98 -13.98 -16.88
C ARG A 191 4.12 -13.86 -15.87
N SER A 192 4.68 -14.98 -15.42
CA SER A 192 5.75 -14.99 -14.40
C SER A 192 7.02 -14.25 -14.84
N LEU A 193 7.32 -14.18 -16.16
CA LEU A 193 8.44 -13.40 -16.67
C LEU A 193 8.30 -11.90 -16.37
N SER A 194 7.06 -11.41 -16.26
CA SER A 194 6.77 -10.01 -15.92
C SER A 194 6.90 -9.69 -14.42
N LEU A 195 7.15 -10.69 -13.57
CA LEU A 195 7.24 -10.50 -12.12
C LEU A 195 8.43 -9.61 -11.72
N ILE A 196 9.59 -9.82 -12.35
CA ILE A 196 10.79 -9.01 -12.08
C ILE A 196 10.55 -7.54 -12.44
N PRO A 197 10.15 -7.18 -13.69
CA PRO A 197 9.81 -5.80 -14.03
C PRO A 197 8.77 -5.18 -13.10
N ALA A 198 7.72 -5.92 -12.75
CA ALA A 198 6.67 -5.43 -11.87
C ALA A 198 7.19 -5.06 -10.47
N LEU A 199 8.09 -5.87 -9.90
CA LEU A 199 8.71 -5.59 -8.60
C LEU A 199 9.67 -4.40 -8.67
N LEU A 200 10.45 -4.27 -9.77
CA LEU A 200 11.32 -3.12 -9.99
C LEU A 200 10.51 -1.82 -10.05
N SER A 201 9.45 -1.78 -10.87
CA SER A 201 8.56 -0.62 -10.95
C SER A 201 7.95 -0.30 -9.58
N SER A 202 7.49 -1.31 -8.84
CA SER A 202 6.92 -1.14 -7.49
C SER A 202 7.89 -0.50 -6.49
N ILE A 203 9.17 -0.89 -6.54
CA ILE A 203 10.22 -0.26 -5.71
C ILE A 203 10.51 1.16 -6.17
N GLY A 204 10.56 1.42 -7.48
CA GLY A 204 10.69 2.77 -8.02
C GLY A 204 9.58 3.68 -7.48
N PHE A 205 8.34 3.23 -7.56
CA PHE A 205 7.18 3.94 -6.99
C PHE A 205 7.29 4.20 -5.49
N ALA A 206 7.80 3.23 -4.72
CA ALA A 206 8.01 3.40 -3.29
C ALA A 206 9.16 4.37 -2.97
N ALA A 207 10.24 4.33 -3.74
CA ALA A 207 11.38 5.23 -3.58
C ALA A 207 10.99 6.68 -3.87
N PHE A 208 10.31 6.95 -4.99
CA PHE A 208 9.83 8.29 -5.34
C PHE A 208 8.83 8.85 -4.32
N ARG A 209 7.89 8.01 -3.85
CA ARG A 209 6.99 8.40 -2.75
C ARG A 209 7.75 8.74 -1.46
N GLY A 210 8.83 8.01 -1.17
CA GLY A 210 9.69 8.26 -0.01
C GLY A 210 10.49 9.56 -0.11
N LEU A 211 10.87 9.98 -1.32
CA LEU A 211 11.62 11.21 -1.59
C LEU A 211 10.77 12.49 -1.63
N LEU A 212 9.44 12.38 -1.45
CA LEU A 212 8.45 13.48 -1.57
C LEU A 212 8.30 14.09 -2.99
N ASP A 213 9.03 13.60 -4.00
CA ASP A 213 8.90 13.97 -5.40
C ASP A 213 7.74 13.23 -6.09
N ASN A 214 6.52 13.44 -5.59
CA ASN A 214 5.31 12.86 -6.18
C ASN A 214 5.01 13.41 -7.59
N ALA A 215 5.50 14.61 -7.91
CA ALA A 215 5.37 15.23 -9.24
C ALA A 215 6.17 14.48 -10.31
N LEU A 216 7.32 13.90 -9.96
CA LEU A 216 8.17 13.18 -10.91
C LEU A 216 7.53 11.83 -11.31
N ASN A 217 6.95 11.11 -10.33
CA ASN A 217 6.17 9.88 -10.57
C ASN A 217 4.99 10.13 -11.52
N LEU A 218 4.28 11.25 -11.32
CA LEU A 218 3.12 11.63 -12.14
C LEU A 218 3.50 11.87 -13.62
N VAL A 219 4.72 12.35 -13.88
CA VAL A 219 5.24 12.57 -15.24
C VAL A 219 5.86 11.29 -15.81
N LEU A 220 6.55 10.49 -15.00
CA LEU A 220 7.21 9.27 -15.48
C LEU A 220 6.22 8.18 -15.90
N ASP A 221 5.07 8.04 -15.23
CA ASP A 221 4.12 6.95 -15.53
C ASP A 221 3.51 7.02 -16.95
N PRO A 222 2.94 8.16 -17.40
CA PRO A 222 2.51 8.29 -18.78
C PRO A 222 3.68 8.20 -19.77
N VAL A 223 4.85 8.75 -19.42
CA VAL A 223 6.00 8.79 -20.33
C VAL A 223 6.61 7.38 -20.54
N LEU A 224 6.66 6.53 -19.51
CA LEU A 224 7.12 5.14 -19.65
C LEU A 224 6.09 4.26 -20.36
N ILE A 225 4.79 4.51 -20.17
CA ILE A 225 3.72 3.79 -20.88
C ILE A 225 3.64 4.17 -22.37
N PHE A 226 3.85 5.44 -22.73
CA PHE A 226 3.67 5.93 -24.11
C PHE A 226 4.99 6.19 -24.86
N GLY A 227 6.12 6.29 -24.16
CA GLY A 227 7.44 6.60 -24.72
C GLY A 227 8.28 5.40 -25.13
N ALA A 228 7.85 4.18 -24.80
CA ALA A 228 8.42 2.95 -25.38
C ALA A 228 7.77 2.68 -26.75
N ARG A 229 8.14 3.49 -27.75
CA ARG A 229 7.93 3.20 -29.17
C ARG A 229 9.27 3.11 -29.88
#